data_AF-A0A2D8WB86-F1
#
_entry.id   AF-A0A2D8WB86-F1
#
_cell.length_a   1.000
_cell.length_b   1.000
_cell.length_c   1.000
_cell.angle_alpha   90.00
_cell.angle_beta   90.00
_cell.angle_gamma   90.00
#
_symmetry.space_group_name_H-M   'P 1'
#
loop_
_entity.id
_entity.type
_entity.pdbx_description
1 polymer ?
#
loop_
_entity_poly.entity_id
_entity_poly.type
_entity_poly.pdbx_seq_one_letter_code
_entity_poly.pdbx_strand_id
1 'polypeptide(L)'
;MNPLGPRDLTIMVVPDDGSVSRSYRLTYGRLRILMVVGLVAGIMFVGMAGSWWYLSARASQVSDLEVRLEAMGREQVRLEAVAADLAFAEAQYARLRSLLVPSLPPGDGGIWLPLAGGSASDGESGGMGVGGATIPNVWPLSEKGVITQGLLQGVEGDHPGLDIAVQTDSYIRAAGGGKVVEVGTDEVYGLFVVIDHGEGYSTV
;
A
#
# COMPACT_ATOMS: atom_id res chain seq x y z
N MET A 1 73.72 16.89 38.56
CA MET A 1 72.48 17.67 38.80
C MET A 1 71.34 17.04 38.02
N ASN A 2 70.33 16.47 38.68
CA ASN A 2 69.20 15.79 38.04
C ASN A 2 67.98 16.72 38.11
N PRO A 3 67.45 17.26 36.98
CA PRO A 3 66.47 18.34 37.01
C PRO A 3 65.01 17.88 37.22
N LEU A 4 64.78 16.67 37.73
CA LEU A 4 63.44 16.06 37.89
C LEU A 4 63.09 15.80 39.36
N GLY A 5 63.32 16.78 40.23
CA GLY A 5 62.69 16.79 41.55
C GLY A 5 61.18 17.02 41.41
N PRO A 6 60.32 16.31 42.16
CA PRO A 6 58.87 16.52 42.10
C PRO A 6 58.57 18.01 42.32
N ARG A 7 57.94 18.62 41.32
CA ARG A 7 57.50 20.02 41.41
C ARG A 7 56.30 20.04 42.35
N ASP A 8 56.46 20.71 43.48
CA ASP A 8 55.42 20.88 44.49
C ASP A 8 55.04 22.36 44.56
N LEU A 9 53.76 22.68 44.45
CA LEU A 9 53.23 24.03 44.63
C LEU A 9 52.71 24.15 46.07
N THR A 10 53.34 25.00 46.87
CA THR A 10 52.86 25.29 48.23
C THR A 10 52.09 26.59 48.20
N ILE A 11 50.76 26.50 48.32
CA ILE A 11 49.90 27.67 48.48
C ILE A 11 49.71 27.86 49.99
N MET A 12 50.29 28.94 50.52
CA MET A 12 50.13 29.33 51.91
C MET A 12 49.14 30.49 51.95
N VAL A 13 47.91 30.18 52.39
CA VAL A 13 46.88 31.20 52.62
C VAL A 13 47.05 31.66 54.06
N VAL A 14 47.47 32.92 54.23
CA VAL A 14 47.56 33.59 55.54
C VAL A 14 46.39 34.56 55.63
N PRO A 15 45.36 34.27 56.44
CA PRO A 15 44.30 35.22 56.73
C PRO A 15 44.84 36.33 57.64
N ASP A 16 44.41 37.57 57.44
CA ASP A 16 44.87 38.75 58.20
C ASP A 16 44.31 38.78 59.66
N ASP A 17 43.35 37.91 59.97
CA ASP A 17 42.59 37.88 61.23
C ASP A 17 43.22 36.98 62.33
N GLY A 18 44.54 36.75 62.28
CA GLY A 18 45.27 36.01 63.33
C GLY A 18 44.93 34.51 63.49
N SER A 19 44.13 33.93 62.61
CA SER A 19 43.76 32.50 62.65
C SER A 19 44.83 31.58 62.04
N VAL A 20 44.82 30.31 62.45
CA VAL A 20 45.86 29.31 62.14
C VAL A 20 46.10 29.18 60.63
N SER A 21 47.33 29.48 60.20
CA SER A 21 47.74 29.34 58.80
C SER A 21 47.67 27.87 58.37
N ARG A 22 46.83 27.57 57.38
CA ARG A 22 46.75 26.24 56.76
C ARG A 22 47.56 26.24 55.48
N SER A 23 48.67 25.50 55.48
CA SER A 23 49.46 25.27 54.27
C SER A 23 48.96 24.00 53.59
N TYR A 24 48.52 24.13 52.33
CA TYR A 24 48.18 22.98 51.49
C TYR A 24 49.32 22.77 50.49
N ARG A 25 50.00 21.63 50.61
CA ARG A 25 51.01 21.19 49.64
C ARG A 25 50.31 20.42 48.53
N LEU A 26 50.23 21.01 47.34
CA LEU A 26 49.70 20.35 46.16
C LEU A 26 50.86 19.92 45.25
N THR A 27 51.10 18.62 45.19
CA THR A 27 52.02 18.03 44.23
C THR A 27 51.45 18.20 42.82
N TYR A 28 52.26 18.68 41.87
CA TYR A 28 51.80 18.93 40.49
C TYR A 28 51.20 17.68 39.81
N GLY A 29 51.56 16.47 40.26
CA GLY A 29 50.94 15.22 39.82
C GLY A 29 49.44 15.15 40.14
N ARG A 30 49.03 15.55 41.35
CA ARG A 30 47.60 15.61 41.74
C ARG A 30 46.84 16.66 40.93
N LEU A 31 47.48 17.80 40.67
CA LEU A 31 46.90 18.86 39.84
C LEU A 31 46.69 18.38 38.39
N ARG A 32 47.66 17.63 37.84
CA ARG A 32 47.56 17.06 36.48
C ARG A 32 46.46 16.00 36.38
N ILE A 33 46.30 15.16 37.41
CA ILE A 33 45.21 14.18 37.49
C ILE A 33 43.86 14.89 37.53
N LEU A 34 43.69 15.94 38.35
CA LEU A 34 42.45 16.71 38.41
C LEU A 34 42.11 17.38 37.07
N MET A 35 43.11 17.92 36.35
CA MET A 35 42.89 18.47 35.01
C MET A 35 42.41 17.41 34.00
N VAL A 36 43.02 16.22 34.00
CA VAL A 36 42.61 15.12 33.11
C VAL A 36 41.20 14.65 33.43
N VAL A 37 40.87 14.48 34.72
CA VAL A 37 39.52 14.10 35.16
C VAL A 37 38.49 15.15 34.75
N GLY A 38 38.80 16.45 34.93
CA GLY A 38 37.92 17.53 34.50
C GLY A 38 37.67 17.53 32.98
N LEU A 39 38.71 17.28 32.18
CA LEU A 39 38.59 17.21 30.73
C LEU A 39 37.72 16.03 30.28
N VAL A 40 37.90 14.85 30.89
CA VAL A 40 37.07 13.67 30.63
C VAL A 40 35.61 13.91 31.03
N ALA A 41 35.38 14.52 32.19
CA ALA A 41 34.02 14.87 32.64
C ALA A 41 33.35 15.87 31.68
N GLY A 42 34.10 16.85 31.17
CA GLY A 42 33.61 17.80 30.17
C GLY A 42 33.19 17.13 28.86
N ILE A 43 34.03 16.23 28.33
CA ILE A 43 33.68 15.45 27.12
C ILE A 43 32.43 14.60 27.36
N MET A 44 32.33 13.96 28.53
CA MET A 44 31.17 13.14 28.87
C MET A 44 29.89 13.99 28.97
N PHE A 45 29.97 15.19 29.55
CA PHE A 45 28.85 16.11 29.65
C PHE A 45 28.38 16.61 28.27
N VAL A 46 29.31 16.95 27.37
CA VAL A 46 28.99 17.34 25.99
C VAL A 46 28.34 16.18 25.23
N GLY A 47 28.85 14.96 25.38
CA GLY A 47 28.23 13.77 24.79
C GLY A 47 26.82 13.50 25.32
N MET A 48 26.62 13.65 26.63
CA MET A 48 25.30 13.50 27.27
C MET A 48 24.31 14.57 26.80
N ALA A 49 24.74 15.82 26.72
CA ALA A 49 23.93 16.94 26.21
C ALA A 49 23.58 16.75 24.72
N GLY A 50 24.55 16.34 23.90
CA GLY A 50 24.33 16.02 22.48
C GLY A 50 23.38 14.84 22.29
N SER A 51 23.50 13.80 23.12
CA SER A 51 22.57 12.67 23.11
C SER A 51 21.15 13.08 23.49
N TRP A 52 21.00 13.97 24.46
CA TRP A 52 19.70 14.53 24.84
C TRP A 52 19.09 15.40 23.73
N TRP A 53 19.92 16.16 23.01
CA TRP A 53 19.49 16.94 21.85
C TRP A 53 19.01 16.05 20.68
N TYR A 54 19.70 14.93 20.44
CA TYR A 54 19.29 13.95 19.44
C TYR A 54 17.95 13.28 19.79
N LEU A 55 17.74 12.98 21.08
CA LEU A 55 16.52 12.35 21.56
C LEU A 55 15.32 13.32 21.56
N SER A 56 15.53 14.60 21.91
CA SER A 56 14.47 15.62 21.85
C SER A 56 14.08 15.97 20.42
N ALA A 57 15.04 16.00 19.48
CA ALA A 57 14.76 16.19 18.07
C ALA A 57 13.95 15.03 17.47
N ARG A 58 14.02 13.83 18.05
CA ARG A 58 13.16 12.68 17.68
C ARG A 58 11.77 12.70 18.31
N ALA A 59 11.53 13.50 19.34
CA ALA A 59 10.21 13.60 19.97
C ALA A 59 9.15 14.22 19.02
N SER A 60 9.57 14.98 18.00
CA SER A 60 8.68 15.53 16.96
C SER A 60 8.13 14.47 16.00
N GLN A 61 8.68 13.24 15.99
CA GLN A 61 8.16 12.14 15.19
C GLN A 61 7.00 11.40 15.89
N VAL A 62 6.88 11.50 17.22
CA VAL A 62 5.81 10.84 17.98
C VAL A 62 4.47 11.53 17.78
N SER A 63 4.45 12.86 17.63
CA SER A 63 3.23 13.61 17.25
C SER A 63 2.71 13.24 15.85
N ASP A 64 3.59 12.82 14.93
CA ASP A 64 3.18 12.40 13.58
C ASP A 64 2.51 11.00 13.59
N LEU A 65 2.79 10.17 14.60
CA LEU A 65 2.12 8.88 14.80
C LEU A 65 0.72 9.04 15.39
N GLU A 66 0.52 9.96 16.33
CA GLU A 66 -0.81 10.26 16.89
C GLU A 66 -1.74 10.87 15.83
N VAL A 67 -1.22 11.76 14.98
CA VAL A 67 -1.98 12.32 13.84
C VAL A 67 -2.37 11.25 12.81
N ARG A 68 -1.52 10.23 12.60
CA ARG A 68 -1.85 9.08 11.73
C ARG A 68 -2.91 8.15 12.33
N LEU A 69 -2.95 7.98 13.66
CA LEU A 69 -3.96 7.17 14.32
C LEU A 69 -5.35 7.82 14.25
N GLU A 70 -5.43 9.16 14.38
CA GLU A 70 -6.70 9.87 14.17
C GLU A 70 -7.15 9.88 12.71
N ALA A 71 -6.22 9.87 11.75
CA ALA A 71 -6.53 9.76 10.33
C ALA A 71 -7.15 8.39 9.98
N MET A 72 -6.63 7.29 10.55
CA MET A 72 -7.16 5.94 10.34
C MET A 72 -8.58 5.76 10.94
N GLY A 73 -8.88 6.43 12.06
CA GLY A 73 -10.23 6.42 12.63
C GLY A 73 -11.29 7.07 11.72
N ARG A 74 -10.92 8.16 11.02
CA ARG A 74 -11.82 8.80 10.03
C ARG A 74 -12.05 7.94 8.79
N GLU A 75 -11.07 7.12 8.43
CA GLU A 75 -11.16 6.22 7.27
C GLU A 75 -12.10 5.05 7.56
N GLN A 76 -12.09 4.51 8.80
CA GLN A 76 -13.04 3.48 9.23
C GLN A 76 -14.51 3.96 9.20
N VAL A 77 -14.79 5.17 9.71
CA VAL A 77 -16.15 5.74 9.67
C VAL A 77 -16.64 5.91 8.22
N ARG A 78 -15.73 6.23 7.30
CA ARG A 78 -16.06 6.40 5.88
C ARG A 78 -16.34 5.05 5.20
N LEU A 79 -15.60 4.00 5.55
CA LEU A 79 -15.83 2.64 5.05
C LEU A 79 -17.15 2.06 5.56
N GLU A 80 -17.49 2.30 6.83
CA GLU A 80 -18.79 1.90 7.38
C GLU A 80 -19.95 2.63 6.70
N ALA A 81 -19.80 3.94 6.43
CA ALA A 81 -20.81 4.71 5.70
C ALA A 81 -21.01 4.18 4.27
N VAL A 82 -19.91 3.88 3.56
CA VAL A 82 -19.98 3.32 2.19
C VAL A 82 -20.61 1.92 2.20
N ALA A 83 -20.29 1.08 3.18
CA ALA A 83 -20.90 -0.24 3.33
C ALA A 83 -22.42 -0.15 3.62
N ALA A 84 -22.84 0.82 4.43
CA ALA A 84 -24.25 1.07 4.73
C ALA A 84 -25.03 1.53 3.49
N ASP A 85 -24.46 2.45 2.69
CA ASP A 85 -25.07 2.91 1.44
C ASP A 85 -25.21 1.78 0.41
N LEU A 86 -24.21 0.90 0.31
CA LEU A 86 -24.26 -0.26 -0.57
C LEU A 86 -25.37 -1.23 -0.14
N ALA A 87 -25.45 -1.56 1.14
CA ALA A 87 -26.49 -2.45 1.68
C ALA A 87 -27.90 -1.88 1.44
N PHE A 88 -28.06 -0.56 1.53
CA PHE A 88 -29.31 0.11 1.21
C PHE A 88 -29.65 0.01 -0.29
N ALA A 89 -28.68 0.26 -1.17
CA ALA A 89 -28.87 0.15 -2.62
C ALA A 89 -29.24 -1.28 -3.04
N GLU A 90 -28.55 -2.30 -2.50
CA GLU A 90 -28.84 -3.71 -2.76
C GLU A 90 -30.26 -4.08 -2.30
N ALA A 91 -30.70 -3.61 -1.14
CA ALA A 91 -32.06 -3.84 -0.65
C ALA A 91 -33.12 -3.22 -1.58
N GLN A 92 -32.85 -2.03 -2.12
CA GLN A 92 -33.73 -1.39 -3.10
C GLN A 92 -33.79 -2.18 -4.41
N TYR A 93 -32.65 -2.64 -4.92
CA TYR A 93 -32.59 -3.50 -6.11
C TYR A 93 -33.30 -4.83 -5.89
N ALA A 94 -33.10 -5.49 -4.74
CA ALA A 94 -33.80 -6.73 -4.39
C ALA A 94 -35.32 -6.52 -4.39
N ARG A 95 -35.78 -5.37 -3.88
CA ARG A 95 -37.19 -5.00 -3.89
C ARG A 95 -37.73 -4.75 -5.30
N LEU A 96 -37.03 -3.98 -6.12
CA LEU A 96 -37.39 -3.79 -7.54
C LEU A 96 -37.41 -5.12 -8.29
N ARG A 97 -36.42 -5.98 -8.07
CA ARG A 97 -36.34 -7.33 -8.64
C ARG A 97 -37.54 -8.18 -8.23
N SER A 98 -37.94 -8.13 -6.97
CA SER A 98 -39.12 -8.89 -6.49
C SER A 98 -40.44 -8.42 -7.11
N LEU A 99 -40.53 -7.14 -7.49
CA LEU A 99 -41.69 -6.57 -8.18
C LEU A 99 -41.68 -6.86 -9.69
N LEU A 100 -40.52 -6.86 -10.33
CA LEU A 100 -40.38 -7.10 -11.77
C LEU A 100 -40.37 -8.60 -12.12
N VAL A 101 -39.91 -9.47 -11.22
CA VAL A 101 -39.81 -10.91 -11.45
C VAL A 101 -40.33 -11.68 -10.23
N PRO A 102 -41.66 -11.83 -10.09
CA PRO A 102 -42.26 -12.49 -8.92
C PRO A 102 -42.00 -14.00 -8.82
N SER A 103 -41.40 -14.64 -9.83
CA SER A 103 -41.25 -16.10 -9.88
C SER A 103 -40.05 -16.55 -10.69
N LEU A 104 -38.86 -16.49 -10.11
CA LEU A 104 -37.87 -17.55 -10.32
C LEU A 104 -37.44 -18.05 -8.94
N PRO A 105 -37.46 -19.37 -8.68
CA PRO A 105 -36.93 -19.91 -7.44
C PRO A 105 -35.46 -19.47 -7.28
N PRO A 106 -34.97 -19.33 -6.03
CA PRO A 106 -33.57 -19.04 -5.76
C PRO A 106 -32.74 -20.27 -6.13
N GLY A 107 -32.51 -20.46 -7.42
CA GLY A 107 -31.61 -21.43 -7.99
C GLY A 107 -30.30 -20.72 -8.29
N ASP A 108 -29.26 -21.20 -7.62
CA ASP A 108 -27.83 -21.01 -7.86
C ASP A 108 -27.48 -20.46 -9.23
N GLY A 109 -26.55 -19.48 -9.25
CA GLY A 109 -25.70 -19.00 -10.35
C GLY A 109 -25.80 -19.71 -11.70
N GLY A 110 -27.01 -19.76 -12.24
CA GLY A 110 -27.41 -20.76 -13.22
C GLY A 110 -26.93 -20.30 -14.56
N ILE A 111 -25.76 -20.82 -14.92
CA ILE A 111 -25.23 -20.96 -16.27
C ILE A 111 -26.38 -21.00 -17.29
N TRP A 112 -26.66 -19.85 -17.90
CA TRP A 112 -27.51 -19.77 -19.09
C TRP A 112 -26.60 -20.01 -20.29
N LEU A 113 -26.51 -21.28 -20.70
CA LEU A 113 -25.91 -21.69 -21.97
C LEU A 113 -27.02 -21.72 -23.02
N PRO A 114 -26.93 -20.97 -24.12
CA PRO A 114 -27.71 -21.31 -25.30
C PRO A 114 -27.23 -22.67 -25.82
N LEU A 115 -28.18 -23.57 -26.06
CA LEU A 115 -27.93 -24.91 -26.60
C LEU A 115 -27.21 -24.75 -27.96
N ALA A 116 -25.94 -25.11 -28.03
CA ALA A 116 -25.23 -25.28 -29.30
C ALA A 116 -25.73 -26.58 -29.94
N GLY A 117 -26.86 -26.49 -30.65
CA GLY A 117 -27.48 -27.62 -31.31
C GLY A 117 -28.53 -27.14 -32.29
N GLY A 118 -28.18 -27.15 -33.58
CA GLY A 118 -29.03 -26.67 -34.66
C GLY A 118 -30.36 -27.40 -34.73
N SER A 119 -31.42 -26.62 -34.88
CA SER A 119 -32.56 -26.95 -35.72
C SER A 119 -33.11 -25.63 -36.22
N ALA A 120 -33.02 -25.42 -37.53
CA ALA A 120 -33.76 -24.38 -38.21
C ALA A 120 -35.25 -24.68 -38.01
N SER A 121 -35.86 -24.03 -37.03
CA SER A 121 -37.29 -23.92 -36.91
C SER A 121 -37.64 -22.45 -37.06
N ASP A 122 -38.19 -22.11 -38.23
CA ASP A 122 -38.90 -20.86 -38.48
C ASP A 122 -39.92 -20.66 -37.36
N GLY A 123 -39.61 -19.72 -36.48
CA GLY A 123 -40.41 -19.40 -35.31
C GLY A 123 -40.16 -17.95 -34.96
N GLU A 124 -40.98 -17.07 -35.53
CA GLU A 124 -41.10 -15.66 -35.16
C GLU A 124 -41.27 -15.54 -33.64
N SER A 125 -40.17 -15.24 -32.96
CA SER A 125 -40.13 -14.80 -31.58
C SER A 125 -39.32 -13.51 -31.56
N GLY A 126 -40.04 -12.39 -31.41
CA GLY A 126 -39.50 -11.05 -31.31
C GLY A 126 -38.74 -10.81 -29.99
N GLY A 127 -37.67 -11.55 -29.78
CA GLY A 127 -36.55 -11.13 -28.95
C GLY A 127 -35.47 -10.61 -29.88
N MET A 128 -35.12 -9.33 -29.77
CA MET A 128 -34.07 -8.69 -30.55
C MET A 128 -32.72 -9.34 -30.23
N GLY A 129 -32.44 -10.50 -30.84
CA GLY A 129 -31.09 -11.00 -30.99
C GLY A 129 -30.37 -10.01 -31.88
N VAL A 130 -29.64 -9.08 -31.28
CA VAL A 130 -28.69 -8.23 -32.00
C VAL A 130 -27.55 -9.14 -32.43
N GLY A 131 -27.77 -9.94 -33.48
CA GLY A 131 -26.77 -10.74 -34.18
C GLY A 131 -25.89 -9.83 -35.04
N GLY A 132 -25.40 -8.74 -34.45
CA GLY A 132 -24.64 -7.69 -35.09
C GLY A 132 -23.40 -7.37 -34.27
N ALA A 133 -22.43 -6.76 -34.93
CA ALA A 133 -21.22 -6.27 -34.29
C ALA A 133 -21.59 -5.15 -33.30
N THR A 134 -21.15 -5.25 -32.03
CA THR A 134 -21.44 -4.26 -30.99
C THR A 134 -20.17 -3.89 -30.24
N ILE A 135 -20.10 -2.64 -29.77
CA ILE A 135 -18.99 -2.15 -28.94
C ILE A 135 -18.72 -3.11 -27.76
N PRO A 136 -17.47 -3.53 -27.52
CA PRO A 136 -17.12 -4.46 -26.45
C PRO A 136 -17.21 -3.76 -25.08
N ASN A 137 -18.33 -3.96 -24.37
CA ASN A 137 -18.61 -3.31 -23.09
C ASN A 137 -19.04 -4.29 -21.98
N VAL A 138 -18.94 -5.60 -22.23
CA VAL A 138 -19.27 -6.66 -21.29
C VAL A 138 -17.98 -7.23 -20.69
N TRP A 139 -18.00 -7.51 -19.38
CA TRP A 139 -16.90 -8.19 -18.71
C TRP A 139 -16.78 -9.65 -19.19
N PRO A 140 -15.59 -10.13 -19.59
CA PRO A 140 -15.44 -11.42 -20.26
C PRO A 140 -15.59 -12.63 -19.33
N LEU A 141 -15.47 -12.47 -18.00
CA LEU A 141 -15.59 -13.59 -17.05
C LEU A 141 -16.98 -13.66 -16.41
N SER A 142 -17.53 -14.87 -16.27
CA SER A 142 -18.77 -15.08 -15.50
C SER A 142 -18.56 -15.24 -13.99
N GLU A 143 -17.32 -15.47 -13.58
CA GLU A 143 -16.93 -15.69 -12.18
C GLU A 143 -16.04 -14.53 -11.69
N LYS A 144 -15.85 -14.42 -10.38
CA LYS A 144 -14.98 -13.40 -9.80
C LYS A 144 -13.51 -13.72 -10.11
N GLY A 145 -12.84 -12.82 -10.82
CA GLY A 145 -11.39 -12.84 -11.04
C GLY A 145 -10.67 -11.72 -10.27
N VAL A 146 -9.34 -11.80 -10.21
CA VAL A 146 -8.47 -10.77 -9.60
C VAL A 146 -7.63 -10.13 -10.68
N ILE A 147 -7.67 -8.81 -10.80
CA ILE A 147 -6.80 -8.07 -11.74
C ILE A 147 -5.37 -8.11 -11.18
N THR A 148 -4.47 -8.79 -11.87
CA THR A 148 -3.04 -8.88 -11.48
C THR A 148 -2.22 -7.77 -12.10
N GLN A 149 -2.59 -7.32 -13.30
CA GLN A 149 -1.91 -6.23 -14.00
C GLN A 149 -2.90 -5.46 -14.88
N GLY A 150 -2.87 -4.13 -14.78
CA GLY A 150 -3.71 -3.24 -15.60
C GLY A 150 -3.09 -2.93 -16.96
N LEU A 151 -3.84 -2.20 -17.79
CA LEU A 151 -3.32 -1.60 -19.03
C LEU A 151 -2.26 -0.55 -18.69
N LEU A 152 -1.02 -0.80 -19.11
CA LEU A 152 0.09 0.13 -18.97
C LEU A 152 0.57 0.47 -20.38
N GLN A 153 0.33 1.70 -20.84
CA GLN A 153 0.75 2.15 -22.17
C GLN A 153 1.74 3.32 -22.07
N GLY A 154 2.93 3.18 -22.68
CA GLY A 154 3.91 4.25 -22.82
C GLY A 154 4.83 4.46 -21.61
N VAL A 155 5.00 3.45 -20.76
CA VAL A 155 5.91 3.45 -19.60
C VAL A 155 6.89 2.29 -19.66
N GLU A 156 7.99 2.35 -18.89
CA GLU A 156 8.93 1.22 -18.75
C GLU A 156 8.21 0.05 -18.07
N GLY A 157 8.05 -1.09 -18.77
CA GLY A 157 7.13 -2.17 -18.38
C GLY A 157 5.75 -2.13 -19.06
N ASP A 158 5.71 -1.69 -20.32
CA ASP A 158 4.52 -1.63 -21.17
C ASP A 158 3.74 -2.95 -21.16
N HIS A 159 2.43 -2.86 -20.89
CA HIS A 159 1.51 -3.98 -20.89
C HIS A 159 0.27 -3.62 -21.69
N PRO A 160 0.21 -4.00 -22.98
CA PRO A 160 -0.88 -3.66 -23.89
C PRO A 160 -2.10 -4.57 -23.69
N GLY A 161 -2.56 -4.70 -22.43
CA GLY A 161 -3.67 -5.56 -22.06
C GLY A 161 -4.04 -5.48 -20.58
N LEU A 162 -5.00 -6.30 -20.17
CA LEU A 162 -5.47 -6.44 -18.79
C LEU A 162 -5.34 -7.90 -18.38
N ASP A 163 -4.55 -8.17 -17.33
CA ASP A 163 -4.38 -9.52 -16.80
C ASP A 163 -5.35 -9.78 -15.67
N ILE A 164 -6.10 -10.88 -15.79
CA ILE A 164 -7.09 -11.30 -14.81
C ILE A 164 -6.79 -12.74 -14.40
N ALA A 165 -6.43 -12.93 -13.13
CA ALA A 165 -6.30 -14.26 -12.54
C ALA A 165 -7.68 -14.85 -12.25
N VAL A 166 -7.91 -16.06 -12.76
CA VAL A 166 -9.12 -16.85 -12.58
C VAL A 166 -8.75 -18.33 -12.52
N GLN A 167 -9.66 -19.19 -12.05
CA GLN A 167 -9.42 -20.63 -12.01
C GLN A 167 -9.21 -21.18 -13.44
N THR A 168 -8.34 -22.18 -13.58
CA THR A 168 -8.21 -22.91 -14.85
C THR A 168 -9.55 -23.49 -15.26
N ASP A 169 -9.83 -23.50 -16.56
CA ASP A 169 -11.09 -23.96 -17.18
C ASP A 169 -12.32 -23.07 -16.87
N SER A 170 -12.13 -21.87 -16.30
CA SER A 170 -13.22 -20.88 -16.21
C SER A 170 -13.66 -20.42 -17.60
N TYR A 171 -14.96 -20.18 -17.74
CA TYR A 171 -15.56 -19.77 -19.01
C TYR A 171 -15.24 -18.30 -19.36
N ILE A 172 -14.81 -18.10 -20.60
CA ILE A 172 -14.58 -16.78 -21.21
C ILE A 172 -15.74 -16.47 -22.17
N ARG A 173 -16.29 -15.28 -22.08
CA ARG A 173 -17.37 -14.76 -22.92
C ARG A 173 -16.85 -13.62 -23.79
N ALA A 174 -17.43 -13.47 -24.98
CA ALA A 174 -17.16 -12.31 -25.81
C ALA A 174 -17.60 -11.02 -25.10
N ALA A 175 -16.76 -9.99 -25.15
CA ALA A 175 -17.05 -8.68 -24.55
C ALA A 175 -18.13 -7.89 -25.30
N GLY A 176 -18.50 -8.33 -26.50
CA GLY A 176 -19.56 -7.78 -27.35
C GLY A 176 -19.99 -8.76 -28.43
N GLY A 177 -21.05 -8.44 -29.17
CA GLY A 177 -21.40 -9.13 -30.42
C GLY A 177 -20.33 -8.88 -31.48
N GLY A 178 -19.97 -9.90 -32.24
CA GLY A 178 -18.89 -9.80 -33.23
C GLY A 178 -18.68 -11.09 -34.02
N LYS A 179 -17.69 -11.08 -34.90
CA LYS A 179 -17.27 -12.23 -35.70
C LYS A 179 -15.88 -12.68 -35.26
N VAL A 180 -15.72 -13.97 -35.04
CA VAL A 180 -14.39 -14.56 -34.84
C VAL A 180 -13.61 -14.43 -36.14
N VAL A 181 -12.50 -13.71 -36.11
CA VAL A 181 -11.62 -13.49 -37.27
C VAL A 181 -10.37 -14.35 -37.21
N GLU A 182 -9.94 -14.76 -36.01
CA GLU A 182 -8.77 -15.60 -35.81
C GLU A 182 -8.90 -16.48 -34.57
N VAL A 183 -8.36 -17.70 -34.65
CA VAL A 183 -8.21 -18.63 -33.52
C VAL A 183 -6.87 -19.32 -33.70
N GLY A 184 -6.04 -19.33 -32.66
CA GLY A 184 -4.68 -19.85 -32.80
C GLY A 184 -3.98 -20.12 -31.47
N THR A 185 -2.69 -20.37 -31.60
CA THR A 185 -1.76 -20.48 -30.47
C THR A 185 -0.56 -19.61 -30.78
N ASP A 186 -0.19 -18.77 -29.82
CA ASP A 186 0.99 -17.93 -29.87
C ASP A 186 2.05 -18.44 -28.90
N GLU A 187 3.34 -18.29 -29.25
CA GLU A 187 4.44 -18.76 -28.41
C GLU A 187 4.54 -18.02 -27.07
N VAL A 188 4.06 -16.77 -27.02
CA VAL A 188 4.09 -15.90 -25.84
C VAL A 188 2.75 -15.91 -25.12
N TYR A 189 1.64 -15.71 -25.84
CA TYR A 189 0.30 -15.57 -25.25
C TYR A 189 -0.46 -16.89 -25.07
N GLY A 190 0.00 -17.98 -25.70
CA GLY A 190 -0.71 -19.27 -25.66
C GLY A 190 -1.96 -19.26 -26.54
N LEU A 191 -3.02 -19.91 -26.09
CA LEU A 191 -4.28 -20.02 -26.85
C LEU A 191 -4.99 -18.66 -26.91
N PHE A 192 -5.37 -18.22 -28.11
CA PHE A 192 -6.04 -16.94 -28.30
C PHE A 192 -7.19 -17.02 -29.32
N VAL A 193 -8.12 -16.08 -29.19
CA VAL A 193 -9.26 -15.89 -30.10
C VAL A 193 -9.43 -14.41 -30.36
N VAL A 194 -9.44 -14.00 -31.62
CA VAL A 194 -9.68 -12.60 -32.01
C VAL A 194 -11.11 -12.44 -32.50
N ILE A 195 -11.84 -11.50 -31.91
CA ILE A 195 -13.21 -11.15 -32.27
C ILE A 195 -13.24 -9.72 -32.83
N ASP A 196 -13.75 -9.56 -34.05
CA ASP A 196 -14.04 -8.28 -34.66
C ASP A 196 -15.47 -7.84 -34.30
N HIS A 197 -15.56 -6.69 -33.63
CA HIS A 197 -16.80 -6.07 -33.16
C HIS A 197 -17.31 -4.97 -34.09
N GLY A 198 -16.67 -4.76 -35.25
CA GLY A 198 -16.98 -3.68 -36.19
C GLY A 198 -16.48 -2.32 -35.69
N GLU A 199 -16.60 -1.29 -36.55
CA GLU A 199 -16.24 0.10 -36.21
C GLU A 199 -14.82 0.29 -35.65
N GLY A 200 -13.89 -0.60 -36.02
CA GLY A 200 -12.50 -0.58 -35.55
C GLY A 200 -12.25 -1.20 -34.17
N TYR A 201 -13.26 -1.84 -33.56
CA TYR A 201 -13.13 -2.53 -32.29
C TYR A 201 -12.80 -4.01 -32.49
N SER A 202 -11.79 -4.50 -31.76
CA SER A 202 -11.47 -5.92 -31.67
C SER A 202 -11.09 -6.29 -30.24
N THR A 203 -11.32 -7.55 -29.86
CA THR A 203 -10.86 -8.12 -28.59
C THR A 203 -10.07 -9.38 -28.84
N VAL A 204 -9.05 -9.61 -28.01
CA VAL A 204 -8.17 -10.78 -27.99
C VAL A 204 -8.20 -11.39 -26.59
#